data_AF-G8R4C9-F1
#
_entry.id   AF-G8R4C9-F1
#
_cell.length_a   1.000
_cell.length_b   1.000
_cell.length_c   1.000
_cell.angle_alpha   90.00
_cell.angle_beta   90.00
_cell.angle_gamma   90.00
#
_symmetry.space_group_name_H-M   'P 1'
#
loop_
_entity.id
_entity.type
_entity.pdbx_description
1 polymer ?
#
loop_
_entity_poly.entity_id
_entity_poly.type
_entity_poly.pdbx_seq_one_letter_code
_entity_poly.pdbx_strand_id
1 'polypeptide(L)'
;MTNDQKNSTTNIDKLKEADVIWLKSRLKLWMIGTAILLIVIIASGLIWKFDFLEFSSSIVSLVVLSWVCYKAIMLWYDRFKYSPDADLNNGQNPYRKVFFVGINLMGVILLVVGFAGATLMVIEGDDGSLHKATALMIMIIWSVIFLRYFVWALYFYNINYGLTDKDWGRIFKARQDKSLGIPIIEGSDQGPKNNPYRSQTFGLPPGTVRGMIAFTLLFGAIALTVTGMGLNAEINPDSFFWDHYEFFKTAFLMMIAFYFGDSSMRYLSKRWNSSREEGFQQNRGGTKPASSVPDEIEMDDMDFEMHEQPSAAVSGAPAEPQSGNLSFEAPSALKSMLQNANPFEAKEIEVKQAESLKADYPQIMDNEMSKTLTEKDFAKAVDTLLEQGYIVQEAVIRAVVEVESSGSGLLDDGRAKILFEGHKFWHWLKQAGKNPADLVKGNEDILYEKWTRAHYKGGKGEYDRLQKAMNIDKKAAIYSASWGKFQILGENLEHYIKSRLFDPNNELHQKAPDLYYKDVDDFYDKQDNSEYYHLLDFIALITTKTVKNEDGMAMPLVNYLSGNDPSQLDWDKFAYGYNGKGYKENNYDTKLKRAYERFS
;
A
#
# COMPACT_ATOMS: atom_id res chain seq x y z
N MET A 1 -19.33 -8.89 35.61
CA MET A 1 -19.08 -7.47 35.31
C MET A 1 -18.81 -6.73 36.62
N THR A 2 -17.56 -6.35 36.87
CA THR A 2 -17.17 -5.59 38.06
C THR A 2 -17.46 -4.09 37.88
N ASN A 3 -17.67 -3.38 38.98
CA ASN A 3 -18.13 -1.98 39.02
C ASN A 3 -17.26 -0.98 38.22
N ASP A 4 -16.01 -1.32 37.89
CA ASP A 4 -15.12 -0.43 37.14
C ASP A 4 -15.42 -0.36 35.63
N GLN A 5 -16.00 -1.40 35.03
CA GLN A 5 -16.40 -1.35 33.61
C GLN A 5 -17.63 -0.45 33.37
N LYS A 6 -18.51 -0.30 34.37
CA LYS A 6 -19.72 0.54 34.30
C LYS A 6 -19.41 2.04 34.35
N ASN A 7 -18.26 2.42 34.89
CA ASN A 7 -17.81 3.82 34.98
C ASN A 7 -17.09 4.33 33.72
N SER A 8 -16.58 3.43 32.86
CA SER A 8 -15.92 3.85 31.61
C SER A 8 -16.90 4.16 30.46
N THR A 9 -18.02 3.45 30.40
CA THR A 9 -19.09 3.70 29.42
C THR A 9 -19.87 4.98 29.72
N THR A 10 -20.01 5.35 30.99
CA THR A 10 -20.80 6.53 31.41
C THR A 10 -20.12 7.88 31.20
N ASN A 11 -18.79 7.96 31.14
CA ASN A 11 -18.07 9.23 30.93
C ASN A 11 -18.04 9.68 29.46
N ILE A 12 -17.95 8.74 28.51
CA ILE A 12 -17.96 9.05 27.07
C ILE A 12 -19.37 9.50 26.62
N ASP A 13 -20.41 8.87 27.17
CA ASP A 13 -21.80 9.23 26.86
C ASP A 13 -22.19 10.61 27.41
N LYS A 14 -21.67 11.00 28.60
CA LYS A 14 -21.89 12.33 29.20
C LYS A 14 -21.20 13.47 28.44
N LEU A 15 -19.98 13.25 27.94
CA LEU A 15 -19.26 14.23 27.11
C LEU A 15 -20.02 14.52 25.80
N LYS A 16 -20.54 13.46 25.16
CA LYS A 16 -21.30 13.57 23.90
C LYS A 16 -22.65 14.27 24.06
N GLU A 17 -23.33 14.08 25.19
CA GLU A 17 -24.61 14.73 25.46
C GLU A 17 -24.44 16.25 25.69
N ALA A 18 -23.36 16.64 26.39
CA ALA A 18 -22.99 18.04 26.59
C ALA A 18 -22.66 18.77 25.27
N ASP A 19 -21.93 18.12 24.36
CA ASP A 19 -21.58 18.68 23.04
C ASP A 19 -22.82 18.90 22.15
N VAL A 20 -23.77 17.97 22.18
CA VAL A 20 -25.05 18.11 21.46
C VAL A 20 -25.88 19.27 22.03
N ILE A 21 -25.94 19.41 23.36
CA ILE A 21 -26.66 20.50 24.02
C ILE A 21 -26.00 21.85 23.68
N TRP A 22 -24.66 21.88 23.65
CA TRP A 22 -23.88 23.03 23.22
C TRP A 22 -24.18 23.43 21.76
N LEU A 23 -24.18 22.46 20.84
CA LEU A 23 -24.46 22.68 19.43
C LEU A 23 -25.89 23.20 19.21
N LYS A 24 -26.89 22.56 19.85
CA LYS A 24 -28.30 23.01 19.79
C LYS A 24 -28.47 24.44 20.31
N SER A 25 -27.71 24.82 21.35
CA SER A 25 -27.76 26.17 21.92
C SER A 25 -27.15 27.21 20.97
N ARG A 26 -26.03 26.89 20.30
CA ARG A 26 -25.39 27.78 19.32
C ARG A 26 -26.23 27.95 18.05
N LEU A 27 -26.83 26.88 17.52
CA LEU A 27 -27.74 26.99 16.37
C LEU A 27 -28.98 27.83 16.69
N LYS A 28 -29.55 27.70 17.90
CA LYS A 28 -30.64 28.58 18.36
C LYS A 28 -30.21 30.04 18.46
N LEU A 29 -29.03 30.31 19.02
CA LEU A 29 -28.48 31.67 19.08
C LEU A 29 -28.25 32.26 17.69
N TRP A 30 -27.78 31.45 16.73
CA TRP A 30 -27.59 31.86 15.35
C TRP A 30 -28.92 32.21 14.67
N MET A 31 -29.96 31.40 14.87
CA MET A 31 -31.32 31.72 14.39
C MET A 31 -31.86 33.01 14.99
N ILE A 32 -31.72 33.19 16.31
CA ILE A 32 -32.14 34.42 17.00
C ILE A 32 -31.36 35.62 16.43
N GLY A 33 -30.05 35.47 16.21
CA GLY A 33 -29.21 36.48 15.58
C GLY A 33 -29.68 36.85 14.17
N THR A 34 -30.00 35.86 13.33
CA THR A 34 -30.52 36.12 11.97
C THR A 34 -31.90 36.79 11.98
N ALA A 35 -32.76 36.44 12.95
CA ALA A 35 -34.07 37.08 13.11
C ALA A 35 -33.93 38.54 13.58
N ILE A 36 -33.02 38.82 14.52
CA ILE A 36 -32.71 40.18 14.97
C ILE A 36 -32.11 40.99 13.82
N LEU A 37 -31.16 40.42 13.07
CA LEU A 37 -30.58 41.07 11.90
C LEU A 37 -31.66 41.43 10.86
N LEU A 38 -32.60 40.52 10.61
CA LEU A 38 -33.73 40.75 9.70
C LEU A 38 -34.65 41.87 10.21
N ILE A 39 -34.93 41.95 11.52
CA ILE A 39 -35.69 43.06 12.13
C ILE A 39 -34.96 44.40 11.98
N VAL A 40 -33.66 44.43 12.26
CA VAL A 40 -32.82 45.64 12.15
C VAL A 40 -32.77 46.11 10.70
N ILE A 41 -32.64 45.19 9.74
CA ILE A 41 -32.56 45.54 8.34
C ILE A 41 -33.91 46.03 7.81
N ILE A 42 -35.02 45.39 8.18
CA ILE A 42 -36.38 45.88 7.85
C ILE A 42 -36.61 47.28 8.44
N ALA A 43 -36.22 47.50 9.70
CA ALA A 43 -36.31 48.81 10.33
C ALA A 43 -35.45 49.87 9.61
N SER A 44 -34.24 49.49 9.16
CA SER A 44 -33.35 50.38 8.39
C SER A 44 -33.91 50.72 6.99
N GLY A 45 -34.50 49.74 6.30
CA GLY A 45 -35.13 49.92 4.99
C GLY A 45 -36.37 50.80 5.04
N LEU A 46 -37.13 50.73 6.13
CA LEU A 46 -38.27 51.63 6.40
C LEU A 46 -37.83 53.09 6.64
N ILE A 47 -36.61 53.30 7.16
CA ILE A 47 -36.06 54.64 7.45
C ILE A 47 -35.41 55.26 6.19
N TRP A 48 -34.74 54.48 5.33
CA TRP A 48 -33.87 54.99 4.27
C TRP A 48 -34.45 54.97 2.83
N LYS A 49 -35.73 54.60 2.64
CA LYS A 49 -36.44 54.62 1.33
C LYS A 49 -35.65 54.04 0.14
N PHE A 50 -34.93 52.94 0.34
CA PHE A 50 -34.41 52.13 -0.77
C PHE A 50 -35.53 51.34 -1.45
N ASP A 51 -35.29 50.78 -2.65
CA ASP A 51 -36.21 49.82 -3.32
C ASP A 51 -36.42 48.59 -2.44
N PHE A 52 -37.38 48.75 -1.52
CA PHE A 52 -37.61 47.87 -0.38
C PHE A 52 -37.98 46.45 -0.82
N LEU A 53 -38.59 46.31 -2.00
CA LEU A 53 -39.03 45.03 -2.56
C LEU A 53 -37.87 44.10 -2.96
N GLU A 54 -36.86 44.58 -3.67
CA GLU A 54 -35.73 43.73 -4.10
C GLU A 54 -34.83 43.36 -2.92
N PHE A 55 -34.57 44.31 -2.02
CA PHE A 55 -33.73 44.08 -0.83
C PHE A 55 -34.42 43.19 0.21
N SER A 56 -35.73 43.39 0.46
CA SER A 56 -36.50 42.53 1.38
C SER A 56 -36.66 41.11 0.86
N SER A 57 -36.85 40.92 -0.45
CA SER A 57 -36.97 39.58 -1.04
C SER A 57 -35.69 38.73 -0.87
N SER A 58 -34.52 39.36 -1.00
CA SER A 58 -33.22 38.71 -0.82
C SER A 58 -32.97 38.29 0.64
N ILE A 59 -33.36 39.15 1.59
CA ILE A 59 -33.19 38.91 3.02
C ILE A 59 -34.19 37.86 3.55
N VAL A 60 -35.44 37.92 3.10
CA VAL A 60 -36.45 36.90 3.40
C VAL A 60 -36.00 35.56 2.85
N SER A 61 -35.45 35.52 1.63
CA SER A 61 -34.91 34.30 1.05
C SER A 61 -33.75 33.71 1.86
N LEU A 62 -32.83 34.55 2.35
CA LEU A 62 -31.73 34.12 3.23
C LEU A 62 -32.23 33.54 4.56
N VAL A 63 -33.25 34.14 5.18
CA VAL A 63 -33.79 33.64 6.46
C VAL A 63 -34.62 32.39 6.28
N VAL A 64 -35.41 32.30 5.19
CA VAL A 64 -36.11 31.06 4.84
C VAL A 64 -35.12 29.95 4.57
N LEU A 65 -34.06 30.21 3.78
CA LEU A 65 -33.01 29.23 3.50
C LEU A 65 -32.29 28.78 4.79
N SER A 66 -31.93 29.73 5.66
CA SER A 66 -31.33 29.46 6.97
C SER A 66 -32.23 28.56 7.84
N TRP A 67 -33.53 28.84 7.88
CA TRP A 67 -34.52 28.06 8.63
C TRP A 67 -34.71 26.65 8.04
N VAL A 68 -34.77 26.52 6.71
CA VAL A 68 -34.84 25.23 6.01
C VAL A 68 -33.58 24.41 6.30
N CYS A 69 -32.39 25.02 6.22
CA CYS A 69 -31.13 24.37 6.57
C CYS A 69 -31.12 23.89 8.03
N TYR A 70 -31.56 24.72 8.97
CA TYR A 70 -31.70 24.32 10.38
C TYR A 70 -32.62 23.11 10.55
N LYS A 71 -33.81 23.15 9.93
CA LYS A 71 -34.78 22.04 9.98
C LYS A 71 -34.22 20.77 9.35
N ALA A 72 -33.52 20.87 8.22
CA ALA A 72 -32.88 19.74 7.56
C ALA A 72 -31.77 19.12 8.45
N ILE A 73 -30.91 19.94 9.04
CA ILE A 73 -29.85 19.49 9.96
C ILE A 73 -30.46 18.78 11.18
N MET A 74 -31.52 19.35 11.77
CA MET A 74 -32.19 18.76 12.93
C MET A 74 -32.92 17.47 12.59
N LEU A 75 -33.64 17.41 11.46
CA LEU A 75 -34.27 16.17 10.97
C LEU A 75 -33.24 15.08 10.70
N TRP A 76 -32.09 15.44 10.12
CA TRP A 76 -30.99 14.52 9.88
C TRP A 76 -30.36 14.04 11.18
N TYR A 77 -30.12 14.94 12.14
CA TYR A 77 -29.65 14.59 13.47
C TYR A 77 -30.62 13.63 14.16
N ASP A 78 -31.92 13.92 14.18
CA ASP A 78 -32.91 13.09 14.86
C ASP A 78 -33.08 11.71 14.18
N ARG A 79 -32.98 11.64 12.85
CA ARG A 79 -33.07 10.38 12.08
C ARG A 79 -31.87 9.46 12.27
N PHE A 80 -30.69 10.03 12.51
CA PHE A 80 -29.44 9.27 12.67
C PHE A 80 -28.84 9.38 14.08
N LYS A 81 -29.64 9.86 15.05
CA LYS A 81 -29.24 9.96 16.47
C LYS A 81 -28.88 8.56 16.97
N TYR A 82 -27.76 8.49 17.69
CA TYR A 82 -27.29 7.28 18.34
C TYR A 82 -28.34 6.70 19.30
N SER A 83 -28.61 5.39 19.18
CA SER A 83 -29.35 4.60 20.16
C SER A 83 -28.37 3.55 20.74
N PRO A 84 -28.13 3.56 22.06
CA PRO A 84 -27.22 2.63 22.72
C PRO A 84 -27.57 1.15 22.49
N ASP A 85 -28.86 0.83 22.34
CA ASP A 85 -29.34 -0.55 22.17
C ASP A 85 -29.06 -1.13 20.77
N ALA A 86 -28.77 -0.27 19.78
CA ALA A 86 -28.48 -0.69 18.40
C ALA A 86 -27.04 -1.20 18.21
N ASP A 87 -26.13 -0.94 19.16
CA ASP A 87 -24.70 -1.22 19.04
C ASP A 87 -24.32 -2.64 19.48
N LEU A 88 -25.13 -3.25 20.36
CA LEU A 88 -24.89 -4.61 20.88
C LEU A 88 -24.90 -5.70 19.78
N ASN A 89 -25.49 -5.43 18.62
CA ASN A 89 -25.73 -6.46 17.59
C ASN A 89 -24.95 -6.27 16.27
N ASN A 90 -24.16 -5.21 16.09
CA ASN A 90 -23.58 -4.96 14.76
C ASN A 90 -22.15 -4.40 14.71
N GLY A 91 -21.52 -4.03 15.84
CA GLY A 91 -20.10 -3.64 15.88
C GLY A 91 -19.70 -2.48 14.95
N GLN A 92 -20.66 -1.73 14.43
CA GLN A 92 -20.42 -0.60 13.53
C GLN A 92 -20.44 0.69 14.34
N ASN A 93 -19.42 1.52 14.17
CA ASN A 93 -19.38 2.84 14.77
C ASN A 93 -20.71 3.59 14.50
N PRO A 94 -21.39 4.09 15.54
CA PRO A 94 -22.74 4.65 15.41
C PRO A 94 -22.81 5.87 14.47
N TYR A 95 -21.68 6.54 14.25
CA TYR A 95 -21.60 7.71 13.36
C TYR A 95 -21.36 7.33 11.89
N ARG A 96 -21.08 6.06 11.57
CA ARG A 96 -20.86 5.58 10.19
C ARG A 96 -22.02 5.97 9.26
N LYS A 97 -23.26 5.71 9.69
CA LYS A 97 -24.46 6.03 8.90
C LYS A 97 -24.62 7.54 8.71
N VAL A 98 -24.40 8.31 9.77
CA VAL A 98 -24.40 9.78 9.74
C VAL A 98 -23.39 10.27 8.69
N PHE A 99 -22.11 9.90 8.82
CA PHE A 99 -21.03 10.35 7.94
C PHE A 99 -21.27 9.98 6.47
N PHE A 100 -21.56 8.72 6.15
CA PHE A 100 -21.66 8.27 4.76
C PHE A 100 -23.00 8.62 4.11
N VAL A 101 -24.12 8.65 4.84
CA VAL A 101 -25.41 9.07 4.24
C VAL A 101 -25.40 10.57 4.00
N GLY A 102 -24.87 11.37 4.93
CA GLY A 102 -24.75 12.81 4.77
C GLY A 102 -23.89 13.20 3.56
N ILE A 103 -22.72 12.58 3.40
CA ILE A 103 -21.82 12.90 2.29
C ILE A 103 -22.38 12.47 0.93
N ASN A 104 -23.11 11.35 0.89
CA ASN A 104 -23.78 10.91 -0.31
C ASN A 104 -24.92 11.87 -0.70
N LEU A 105 -25.73 12.29 0.28
CA LEU A 105 -26.79 13.27 0.06
C LEU A 105 -26.22 14.61 -0.44
N MET A 106 -25.16 15.12 0.21
CA MET A 106 -24.48 16.34 -0.21
C MET A 106 -23.95 16.23 -1.64
N GLY A 107 -23.33 15.08 -1.99
CA GLY A 107 -22.84 14.83 -3.34
C GLY A 107 -23.96 14.82 -4.39
N VAL A 108 -25.11 14.23 -4.07
CA VAL A 108 -26.29 14.26 -4.96
C VAL A 108 -26.81 15.68 -5.14
N ILE A 109 -26.93 16.46 -4.06
CA ILE A 109 -27.37 17.86 -4.11
C ILE A 109 -26.42 18.68 -5.00
N LEU A 110 -25.10 18.55 -4.79
CA LEU A 110 -24.10 19.25 -5.60
C LEU A 110 -24.20 18.89 -7.09
N LEU A 111 -24.41 17.61 -7.43
CA LEU A 111 -24.60 17.19 -8.81
C LEU A 111 -25.89 17.74 -9.43
N VAL A 112 -26.99 17.73 -8.69
CA VAL A 112 -28.29 18.24 -9.19
C VAL A 112 -28.23 19.75 -9.39
N VAL A 113 -27.71 20.51 -8.42
CA VAL A 113 -27.54 21.96 -8.52
C VAL A 113 -26.55 22.30 -9.64
N GLY A 114 -25.45 21.55 -9.74
CA GLY A 114 -24.46 21.69 -10.80
C GLY A 114 -25.05 21.47 -12.19
N PHE A 115 -25.82 20.40 -12.36
CA PHE A 115 -26.48 20.08 -13.61
C PHE A 115 -27.52 21.13 -13.99
N ALA A 116 -28.32 21.61 -13.02
CA ALA A 116 -29.26 22.70 -13.25
C ALA A 116 -28.54 23.99 -13.69
N GLY A 117 -27.45 24.36 -13.01
CA GLY A 117 -26.62 25.51 -13.37
C GLY A 117 -25.99 25.38 -14.76
N ALA A 118 -25.43 24.20 -15.08
CA ALA A 118 -24.88 23.91 -16.40
C ALA A 118 -25.95 23.98 -17.51
N THR A 119 -27.16 23.50 -17.22
CA THR A 119 -28.29 23.57 -18.16
C THR A 119 -28.73 25.01 -18.40
N LEU A 120 -28.84 25.82 -17.33
CA LEU A 120 -29.17 27.25 -17.44
C LEU A 120 -28.14 28.01 -18.26
N MET A 121 -26.84 27.75 -18.03
CA MET A 121 -25.75 28.35 -18.82
C MET A 121 -25.86 28.03 -20.32
N VAL A 122 -26.23 26.80 -20.67
CA VAL A 122 -26.42 26.41 -22.07
C VAL A 122 -27.66 27.07 -22.68
N ILE A 123 -28.73 27.23 -21.89
CA ILE A 123 -29.97 27.89 -22.34
C ILE A 123 -29.78 29.40 -22.55
N GLU A 124 -28.97 30.07 -21.72
CA GLU A 124 -28.64 31.50 -21.87
C GLU A 124 -27.93 31.83 -23.20
N GLY A 125 -27.29 30.83 -23.84
CA GLY A 125 -26.83 30.93 -25.23
C GLY A 125 -25.60 31.81 -25.46
N ASP A 126 -24.84 32.13 -24.41
CA ASP A 126 -23.61 32.94 -24.49
C ASP A 126 -22.48 32.20 -25.24
N ASP A 127 -21.52 32.96 -25.78
CA ASP A 127 -20.38 32.37 -26.50
C ASP A 127 -19.55 31.47 -25.56
N GLY A 128 -19.28 30.25 -26.04
CA GLY A 128 -18.58 29.24 -25.25
C GLY A 128 -19.39 28.65 -24.08
N SER A 129 -20.69 28.92 -23.98
CA SER A 129 -21.57 28.39 -22.91
C SER A 129 -21.48 26.88 -22.71
N LEU A 130 -21.43 26.09 -23.79
CA LEU A 130 -21.26 24.64 -23.72
C LEU A 130 -19.94 24.22 -23.04
N HIS A 131 -18.86 24.95 -23.32
CA HIS A 131 -17.54 24.69 -22.75
C HIS A 131 -17.48 25.09 -21.27
N LYS A 132 -18.03 26.26 -20.91
CA LYS A 132 -18.18 26.73 -19.52
C LYS A 132 -19.01 25.73 -18.70
N ALA A 133 -20.13 25.26 -19.26
CA ALA A 133 -21.00 24.27 -18.63
C ALA A 133 -20.29 22.91 -18.45
N THR A 134 -19.52 22.47 -19.44
CA THR A 134 -18.72 21.23 -19.36
C THR A 134 -17.64 21.33 -18.28
N ALA A 135 -16.92 22.45 -18.22
CA ALA A 135 -15.90 22.72 -17.21
C ALA A 135 -16.49 22.75 -15.79
N LEU A 136 -17.67 23.37 -15.62
CA LEU A 136 -18.41 23.37 -14.36
C LEU A 136 -18.75 21.94 -13.92
N MET A 137 -19.25 21.10 -14.84
CA MET A 137 -19.58 19.71 -14.55
C MET A 137 -18.35 18.88 -14.15
N ILE A 138 -17.21 19.07 -14.83
CA ILE A 138 -15.94 18.41 -14.48
C ILE A 138 -15.56 18.76 -13.03
N MET A 139 -15.61 20.04 -12.66
CA MET A 139 -15.25 20.50 -11.31
C MET A 139 -16.20 19.99 -10.23
N ILE A 140 -17.50 19.94 -10.51
CA ILE A 140 -18.51 19.46 -9.57
C ILE A 140 -18.37 17.95 -9.36
N ILE A 141 -18.21 17.17 -10.45
CA ILE A 141 -17.98 15.73 -10.37
C ILE A 141 -16.70 15.45 -9.57
N TRP A 142 -15.61 16.16 -9.87
CA TRP A 142 -14.37 16.02 -9.12
C TRP A 142 -14.55 16.35 -7.64
N SER A 143 -15.22 17.45 -7.32
CA SER A 143 -15.47 17.87 -5.94
C SER A 143 -16.28 16.84 -5.15
N VAL A 144 -17.25 16.18 -5.79
CA VAL A 144 -18.01 15.09 -5.16
C VAL A 144 -17.15 13.85 -4.92
N ILE A 145 -16.32 13.46 -5.89
CA ILE A 145 -15.38 12.34 -5.75
C ILE A 145 -14.38 12.63 -4.63
N PHE A 146 -13.75 13.80 -4.67
CA PHE A 146 -12.80 14.29 -3.68
C PHE A 146 -13.40 14.28 -2.28
N LEU A 147 -14.58 14.88 -2.11
CA LEU A 147 -15.23 15.00 -0.82
C LEU A 147 -15.60 13.63 -0.24
N ARG A 148 -16.09 12.71 -1.07
CA ARG A 148 -16.39 11.33 -0.66
C ARG A 148 -15.13 10.60 -0.18
N TYR A 149 -14.05 10.67 -0.97
CA TYR A 149 -12.79 10.03 -0.62
C TYR A 149 -12.17 10.64 0.65
N PHE A 150 -12.13 11.97 0.74
CA PHE A 150 -11.56 12.67 1.88
C PHE A 150 -12.28 12.33 3.19
N VAL A 151 -13.61 12.36 3.18
CA VAL A 151 -14.42 11.99 4.35
C VAL A 151 -14.24 10.51 4.70
N TRP A 152 -14.21 9.63 3.70
CA TRP A 152 -13.92 8.21 3.92
C TRP A 152 -12.55 8.02 4.58
N ALA A 153 -11.50 8.70 4.11
CA ALA A 153 -10.15 8.58 4.65
C ALA A 153 -10.10 9.10 6.10
N LEU A 154 -10.72 10.25 6.38
CA LEU A 154 -10.81 10.77 7.74
C LEU A 154 -11.53 9.79 8.67
N TYR A 155 -12.66 9.23 8.23
CA TYR A 155 -13.38 8.23 9.00
C TYR A 155 -12.51 6.99 9.23
N PHE A 156 -11.91 6.44 8.18
CA PHE A 156 -11.14 5.21 8.25
C PHE A 156 -9.94 5.33 9.20
N TYR A 157 -9.13 6.39 9.07
CA TYR A 157 -7.90 6.53 9.86
C TYR A 157 -8.11 7.19 11.22
N ASN A 158 -8.93 8.25 11.32
CA ASN A 158 -9.09 8.97 12.59
C ASN A 158 -10.19 8.40 13.48
N ILE A 159 -11.25 7.85 12.90
CA ILE A 159 -12.42 7.36 13.66
C ILE A 159 -12.35 5.84 13.83
N ASN A 160 -11.96 5.11 12.78
CA ASN A 160 -11.82 3.66 12.79
C ASN A 160 -10.39 3.17 13.07
N TYR A 161 -9.43 4.08 13.29
CA TYR A 161 -8.01 3.80 13.57
C TYR A 161 -7.31 2.90 12.54
N GLY A 162 -7.75 2.94 11.29
CA GLY A 162 -7.19 2.14 10.20
C GLY A 162 -7.67 0.69 10.17
N LEU A 163 -8.67 0.32 10.98
CA LEU A 163 -9.27 -1.01 10.99
C LEU A 163 -10.56 -1.08 10.17
N THR A 164 -10.79 -2.23 9.55
CA THR A 164 -12.03 -2.49 8.81
C THR A 164 -13.18 -2.86 9.75
N ASP A 165 -14.42 -2.77 9.25
CA ASP A 165 -15.61 -3.21 9.99
C ASP A 165 -15.49 -4.70 10.42
N LYS A 166 -14.81 -5.54 9.62
CA LYS A 166 -14.55 -6.96 9.93
C LYS A 166 -13.56 -7.13 11.08
N ASP A 167 -12.53 -6.28 11.16
CA ASP A 167 -11.53 -6.35 12.22
C ASP A 167 -12.11 -5.89 13.56
N TRP A 168 -12.91 -4.82 13.54
CA TRP A 168 -13.70 -4.43 14.70
C TRP A 168 -14.67 -5.53 15.13
N GLY A 169 -15.36 -6.18 14.19
CA GLY A 169 -16.23 -7.32 14.48
C GLY A 169 -15.52 -8.47 15.21
N ARG A 170 -14.26 -8.76 14.86
CA ARG A 170 -13.44 -9.76 15.55
C ARG A 170 -13.11 -9.33 16.97
N ILE A 171 -12.70 -8.07 17.18
CA ILE A 171 -12.39 -7.53 18.51
C ILE A 171 -13.62 -7.53 19.42
N PHE A 172 -14.79 -7.16 18.89
CA PHE A 172 -16.04 -7.18 19.65
C PHE A 172 -16.47 -8.60 20.00
N LYS A 173 -16.35 -9.54 19.06
CA LYS A 173 -16.61 -10.95 19.33
C LYS A 173 -15.67 -11.50 20.42
N ALA A 174 -14.38 -11.18 20.36
CA ALA A 174 -13.43 -11.56 21.41
C ALA A 174 -13.81 -10.95 22.77
N ARG A 175 -14.24 -9.69 22.83
CA ARG A 175 -14.76 -9.08 24.07
C ARG A 175 -16.01 -9.79 24.60
N GLN A 176 -16.93 -10.16 23.71
CA GLN A 176 -18.16 -10.87 24.04
C GLN A 176 -17.84 -12.26 24.59
N ASP A 177 -17.02 -13.03 23.87
CA ASP A 177 -16.57 -14.37 24.26
C ASP A 177 -15.86 -14.34 25.62
N LYS A 178 -14.98 -13.34 25.85
CA LYS A 178 -14.36 -13.08 27.16
C LYS A 178 -15.39 -12.82 28.26
N SER A 179 -16.44 -12.05 27.97
CA SER A 179 -17.51 -11.73 28.93
C SER A 179 -18.39 -12.94 29.27
N LEU A 180 -18.49 -13.91 28.35
CA LEU A 180 -19.21 -15.17 28.50
C LEU A 180 -18.34 -16.28 29.13
N GLY A 181 -17.08 -15.98 29.45
CA GLY A 181 -16.13 -16.95 30.02
C GLY A 181 -15.57 -17.95 29.00
N ILE A 182 -15.73 -17.67 27.70
CA ILE A 182 -15.14 -18.44 26.60
C ILE A 182 -13.67 -18.02 26.49
N PRO A 183 -12.71 -18.97 26.41
CA PRO A 183 -11.30 -18.64 26.27
C PRO A 183 -11.05 -17.91 24.94
N ILE A 184 -10.33 -16.78 25.02
CA ILE A 184 -9.94 -15.95 23.87
C ILE A 184 -8.43 -15.78 23.83
N ILE A 185 -7.89 -15.45 22.66
CA ILE A 185 -6.47 -15.13 22.48
C ILE A 185 -6.15 -13.85 23.27
N GLU A 186 -5.10 -13.86 24.08
CA GLU A 186 -4.72 -12.72 24.92
C GLU A 186 -4.39 -11.50 24.05
N GLY A 187 -5.06 -10.37 24.31
CA GLY A 187 -4.94 -9.16 23.50
C GLY A 187 -5.89 -9.05 22.30
N SER A 188 -6.58 -10.13 21.91
CA SER A 188 -7.57 -10.09 20.79
C SER A 188 -8.82 -9.25 21.08
N ASP A 189 -9.06 -8.93 22.35
CA ASP A 189 -10.11 -8.02 22.81
C ASP A 189 -9.68 -6.53 22.78
N GLN A 190 -8.39 -6.27 22.53
CA GLN A 190 -7.83 -4.93 22.51
C GLN A 190 -7.79 -4.38 21.08
N GLY A 191 -8.37 -3.19 20.89
CA GLY A 191 -8.23 -2.44 19.64
C GLY A 191 -7.09 -1.41 19.74
N PRO A 192 -6.60 -0.88 18.61
CA PRO A 192 -5.63 0.20 18.60
C PRO A 192 -6.17 1.41 19.37
N LYS A 193 -5.33 1.98 20.24
CA LYS A 193 -5.72 3.10 21.11
C LYS A 193 -5.73 4.44 20.37
N ASN A 194 -4.92 4.57 19.32
CA ASN A 194 -4.70 5.83 18.61
C ASN A 194 -4.57 5.58 17.10
N ASN A 195 -4.86 6.62 16.31
CA ASN A 195 -4.56 6.63 14.88
C ASN A 195 -3.02 6.54 14.65
N PRO A 196 -2.53 5.58 13.84
CA PRO A 196 -1.11 5.44 13.51
C PRO A 196 -0.51 6.68 12.83
N TYR A 197 -1.32 7.45 12.11
CA TYR A 197 -0.88 8.65 11.38
C TYR A 197 -1.16 9.96 12.13
N ARG A 198 -1.45 9.92 13.44
CA ARG A 198 -1.84 11.11 14.22
C ARG A 198 -0.88 12.31 14.14
N SER A 199 0.41 12.07 13.85
CA SER A 199 1.44 13.11 13.70
C SER A 199 1.47 13.72 12.29
N GLN A 200 0.79 13.10 11.33
CA GLN A 200 0.70 13.56 9.95
C GLN A 200 -0.48 14.52 9.76
N THR A 201 -0.46 15.28 8.65
CA THR A 201 -1.51 16.24 8.32
C THR A 201 -2.88 15.53 8.26
N PHE A 202 -3.85 16.06 9.01
CA PHE A 202 -5.19 15.49 9.19
C PHE A 202 -5.23 14.04 9.71
N GLY A 203 -4.14 13.50 10.24
CA GLY A 203 -4.08 12.11 10.66
C GLY A 203 -4.16 11.12 9.49
N LEU A 204 -3.70 11.51 8.29
CA LEU A 204 -3.76 10.67 7.09
C LEU A 204 -2.37 10.14 6.72
N PRO A 205 -2.30 9.03 5.95
CA PRO A 205 -1.02 8.53 5.45
C PRO A 205 -0.23 9.62 4.71
N PRO A 206 1.11 9.62 4.82
CA PRO A 206 1.94 10.58 4.13
C PRO A 206 1.73 10.46 2.61
N GLY A 207 1.61 11.61 1.95
CA GLY A 207 1.29 11.67 0.52
C GLY A 207 -0.19 11.88 0.23
N THR A 208 -1.13 11.30 1.00
CA THR A 208 -2.58 11.37 0.70
C THR A 208 -3.07 12.79 0.46
N VAL A 209 -2.68 13.73 1.33
CA VAL A 209 -3.01 15.17 1.19
C VAL A 209 -2.37 15.79 -0.05
N ARG A 210 -1.12 15.44 -0.36
CA ARG A 210 -0.41 15.96 -1.54
C ARG A 210 -1.04 15.45 -2.84
N GLY A 211 -1.34 14.16 -2.93
CA GLY A 211 -2.05 13.59 -4.06
C GLY A 211 -3.41 14.24 -4.26
N MET A 212 -4.18 14.42 -3.18
CA MET A 212 -5.47 15.12 -3.19
C MET A 212 -5.39 16.55 -3.75
N ILE A 213 -4.40 17.34 -3.32
CA ILE A 213 -4.16 18.70 -3.83
C ILE A 213 -3.79 18.64 -5.31
N ALA A 214 -2.86 17.76 -5.69
CA ALA A 214 -2.39 17.66 -7.07
C ALA A 214 -3.49 17.24 -8.05
N PHE A 215 -4.32 16.26 -7.70
CA PHE A 215 -5.48 15.91 -8.54
C PHE A 215 -6.49 17.05 -8.63
N THR A 216 -6.72 17.79 -7.54
CA THR A 216 -7.62 18.95 -7.57
C THR A 216 -7.12 20.04 -8.49
N LEU A 217 -5.81 20.30 -8.49
CA LEU A 217 -5.18 21.21 -9.42
C LEU A 217 -5.24 20.71 -10.86
N LEU A 218 -5.06 19.39 -11.09
CA LEU A 218 -5.19 18.78 -12.42
C LEU A 218 -6.60 18.95 -12.99
N PHE A 219 -7.64 18.61 -12.23
CA PHE A 219 -9.03 18.78 -12.67
C PHE A 219 -9.38 20.26 -12.87
N GLY A 220 -8.82 21.16 -12.05
CA GLY A 220 -8.90 22.61 -12.27
C GLY A 220 -8.27 23.03 -13.60
N ALA A 221 -7.08 22.54 -13.92
CA ALA A 221 -6.39 22.82 -15.18
C ALA A 221 -7.18 22.29 -16.38
N ILE A 222 -7.74 21.08 -16.28
CA ILE A 222 -8.60 20.52 -17.32
C ILE A 222 -9.85 21.39 -17.53
N ALA A 223 -10.54 21.78 -16.45
CA ALA A 223 -11.73 22.63 -16.53
C ALA A 223 -11.42 24.00 -17.15
N LEU A 224 -10.30 24.63 -16.78
CA LEU A 224 -9.83 25.88 -17.38
C LEU A 224 -9.52 25.70 -18.87
N THR A 225 -8.86 24.61 -19.25
CA THR A 225 -8.53 24.30 -20.65
C THR A 225 -9.79 24.13 -21.48
N VAL A 226 -10.77 23.37 -20.99
CA VAL A 226 -12.07 23.19 -21.65
C VAL A 226 -12.77 24.53 -21.84
N THR A 227 -12.77 25.38 -20.80
CA THR A 227 -13.33 26.74 -20.90
C THR A 227 -12.61 27.58 -21.96
N GLY A 228 -11.28 27.49 -22.04
CA GLY A 228 -10.45 28.18 -23.03
C GLY A 228 -10.75 27.77 -24.48
N MET A 229 -11.03 26.49 -24.73
CA MET A 229 -11.43 26.00 -26.07
C MET A 229 -12.70 26.69 -26.58
N GLY A 230 -13.62 27.04 -25.68
CA GLY A 230 -14.87 27.71 -26.03
C GLY A 230 -14.75 29.18 -26.39
N LEU A 231 -13.60 29.80 -26.15
CA LEU A 231 -13.38 31.23 -26.36
C LEU A 231 -12.83 31.58 -27.75
N ASN A 232 -12.67 30.59 -28.67
CA ASN A 232 -12.06 30.77 -29.99
C ASN A 232 -10.72 31.54 -29.97
N ALA A 233 -10.06 31.60 -28.81
CA ALA A 233 -8.77 32.23 -28.67
C ALA A 233 -7.73 31.25 -29.23
N GLU A 234 -6.99 31.67 -30.26
CA GLU A 234 -5.69 31.04 -30.55
C GLU A 234 -4.93 30.97 -29.23
N ILE A 235 -4.67 29.75 -28.73
CA ILE A 235 -3.91 29.56 -27.50
C ILE A 235 -2.48 29.99 -27.82
N ASN A 236 -2.21 31.28 -27.63
CA ASN A 236 -0.87 31.83 -27.80
C ASN A 236 0.06 31.11 -26.81
N PRO A 237 1.21 30.58 -27.24
CA PRO A 237 2.22 30.03 -26.34
C PRO A 237 2.66 30.99 -25.22
N ASP A 238 2.53 32.30 -25.44
CA ASP A 238 2.80 33.34 -24.44
C ASP A 238 1.55 33.73 -23.62
N SER A 239 0.49 32.94 -23.70
CA SER A 239 -0.73 33.19 -22.92
C SER A 239 -0.57 32.67 -21.50
N PHE A 240 -1.12 33.43 -20.55
CA PHE A 240 -1.29 33.03 -19.15
C PHE A 240 -1.81 31.58 -19.01
N PHE A 241 -2.65 31.11 -19.93
CA PHE A 241 -3.20 29.75 -19.94
C PHE A 241 -2.16 28.67 -20.24
N TRP A 242 -1.24 28.91 -21.17
CA TRP A 242 -0.19 27.95 -21.53
C TRP A 242 0.82 27.78 -20.38
N ASP A 243 1.19 28.88 -19.72
CA ASP A 243 2.06 28.86 -18.54
C ASP A 243 1.46 28.07 -17.37
N HIS A 244 0.16 28.23 -17.12
CA HIS A 244 -0.53 27.46 -16.07
C HIS A 244 -0.61 25.98 -16.44
N TYR A 245 -0.91 25.66 -17.70
CA TYR A 245 -0.92 24.28 -18.18
C TYR A 245 0.46 23.60 -18.05
N GLU A 246 1.55 24.27 -18.46
CA GLU A 246 2.91 23.75 -18.34
C GLU A 246 3.35 23.61 -16.87
N PHE A 247 2.97 24.57 -16.01
CA PHE A 247 3.18 24.48 -14.57
C PHE A 247 2.48 23.25 -13.98
N PHE A 248 1.20 23.03 -14.30
CA PHE A 248 0.45 21.88 -13.79
C PHE A 248 0.96 20.55 -14.36
N LYS A 249 1.34 20.51 -15.64
CA LYS A 249 1.98 19.34 -16.24
C LYS A 249 3.26 18.98 -15.49
N THR A 250 4.09 19.99 -15.19
CA THR A 250 5.35 19.81 -14.46
C THR A 250 5.11 19.37 -13.03
N ALA A 251 4.18 20.00 -12.30
CA ALA A 251 3.81 19.60 -10.94
C ALA A 251 3.25 18.18 -10.88
N PHE A 252 2.45 17.78 -11.87
CA PHE A 252 1.92 16.43 -12.00
C PHE A 252 3.03 15.40 -12.28
N LEU A 253 3.96 15.70 -13.19
CA LEU A 253 5.12 14.86 -13.45
C LEU A 253 6.04 14.74 -12.23
N MET A 254 6.27 15.83 -11.50
CA MET A 254 7.02 15.81 -10.25
C MET A 254 6.30 14.99 -9.16
N MET A 255 4.97 15.03 -9.10
CA MET A 255 4.19 14.19 -8.21
C MET A 255 4.30 12.71 -8.59
N ILE A 256 4.20 12.36 -9.88
CA ILE A 256 4.42 10.99 -10.36
C ILE A 256 5.84 10.53 -10.02
N ALA A 257 6.85 11.37 -10.25
CA ALA A 257 8.23 11.07 -9.89
C ALA A 257 8.40 10.85 -8.38
N PHE A 258 7.68 11.62 -7.56
CA PHE A 258 7.69 11.47 -6.10
C PHE A 258 7.00 10.18 -5.63
N TYR A 259 5.93 9.75 -6.31
CA TYR A 259 5.16 8.57 -5.94
C TYR A 259 5.70 7.26 -6.51
N PHE A 260 6.25 7.28 -7.73
CA PHE A 260 6.67 6.10 -8.48
C PHE A 260 8.19 6.04 -8.72
N GLY A 261 8.95 7.00 -8.16
CA GLY A 261 10.40 7.09 -8.30
C GLY A 261 10.90 7.49 -9.70
N ASP A 262 12.21 7.69 -9.84
CA ASP A 262 12.88 8.14 -11.08
C ASP A 262 12.70 7.15 -12.26
N SER A 263 12.52 5.86 -11.97
CA SER A 263 12.36 4.81 -13.00
C SER A 263 11.10 4.99 -13.85
N SER A 264 10.00 5.46 -13.25
CA SER A 264 8.74 5.74 -13.96
C SER A 264 8.88 6.93 -14.94
N MET A 265 9.69 7.93 -14.55
CA MET A 265 9.98 9.11 -15.37
C MET A 265 10.87 8.78 -16.56
N ARG A 266 11.85 7.90 -16.40
CA ARG A 266 12.69 7.42 -17.51
C ARG A 266 11.87 6.73 -18.60
N TYR A 267 10.85 5.97 -18.21
CA TYR A 267 9.93 5.32 -19.14
C TYR A 267 9.03 6.31 -19.88
N LEU A 268 8.43 7.28 -19.16
CA LEU A 268 7.57 8.31 -19.75
C LEU A 268 8.35 9.30 -20.63
N SER A 269 9.54 9.72 -20.18
CA SER A 269 10.47 10.59 -20.92
C SER A 269 10.91 9.96 -22.24
N LYS A 270 11.30 8.67 -22.23
CA LYS A 270 11.75 7.95 -23.42
C LYS A 270 10.64 7.85 -24.49
N ARG A 271 9.40 7.61 -24.07
CA ARG A 271 8.23 7.52 -24.96
C ARG A 271 7.79 8.89 -25.49
N TRP A 272 7.95 9.94 -24.69
CA TRP A 272 7.63 11.31 -25.10
C TRP A 272 8.64 11.85 -26.12
N ASN A 273 9.93 11.57 -25.91
CA ASN A 273 11.00 11.99 -26.83
C ASN A 273 10.96 11.23 -28.16
N SER A 274 10.66 9.93 -28.16
CA SER A 274 10.50 9.16 -29.41
C SER A 274 9.36 9.68 -30.29
N SER A 275 8.28 10.16 -29.67
CA SER A 275 7.14 10.76 -30.38
C SER A 275 7.48 12.12 -31.03
N ARG A 276 8.55 12.78 -30.53
CA ARG A 276 9.01 14.09 -31.01
C ARG A 276 10.03 13.95 -32.15
N GLU A 277 10.78 12.86 -32.18
CA GLU A 277 11.75 12.54 -33.24
C GLU A 277 11.05 12.03 -34.52
N GLU A 278 9.97 11.25 -34.41
CA GLU A 278 9.20 10.80 -35.58
C GLU A 278 8.45 11.95 -36.28
N GLY A 279 8.03 12.98 -35.52
CA GLY A 279 7.37 14.17 -36.07
C GLY A 279 8.30 15.16 -36.80
N PHE A 280 9.62 15.08 -36.57
CA PHE A 280 10.59 16.02 -37.13
C PHE A 280 11.28 15.54 -38.41
N GLN A 281 11.17 14.26 -38.78
CA GLN A 281 11.77 13.74 -40.02
C GLN A 281 10.90 13.86 -41.28
N GLN A 282 9.63 14.25 -41.16
CA GLN A 282 8.75 14.36 -42.33
C GLN A 282 8.83 15.71 -43.06
N ASN A 283 9.62 16.69 -42.58
CA ASN A 283 9.63 18.02 -43.17
C ASN A 283 11.00 18.70 -43.11
N ARG A 284 11.91 18.32 -44.03
CA ARG A 284 12.86 19.22 -44.73
C ARG A 284 13.78 18.42 -45.66
N GLY A 285 13.56 18.60 -46.97
CA GLY A 285 14.44 18.13 -48.01
C GLY A 285 15.71 18.97 -48.17
N GLY A 286 16.78 18.30 -48.62
CA GLY A 286 17.85 18.87 -49.43
C GLY A 286 18.92 19.70 -48.73
N THR A 287 20.07 19.10 -48.40
CA THR A 287 21.36 19.20 -49.13
C THR A 287 22.52 18.72 -48.25
N LYS A 288 23.30 17.75 -48.75
CA LYS A 288 24.63 17.38 -48.24
C LYS A 288 25.70 18.22 -48.94
N PRO A 289 26.87 18.42 -48.30
CA PRO A 289 28.07 17.60 -48.60
C PRO A 289 28.72 17.05 -47.30
N ALA A 290 29.05 15.75 -47.16
CA ALA A 290 30.25 15.01 -47.63
C ALA A 290 31.56 15.72 -47.20
N SER A 291 32.44 15.20 -46.32
CA SER A 291 33.12 13.89 -46.20
C SER A 291 33.58 13.69 -44.73
N SER A 292 33.76 12.50 -44.14
CA SER A 292 34.48 11.31 -44.59
C SER A 292 33.89 10.00 -44.00
N VAL A 293 34.08 8.92 -44.75
CA VAL A 293 33.51 7.56 -44.62
C VAL A 293 34.45 6.66 -43.75
N PRO A 294 34.18 5.35 -43.59
CA PRO A 294 33.48 4.64 -42.52
C PRO A 294 34.43 3.77 -41.67
N ASP A 295 33.93 3.12 -40.62
CA ASP A 295 34.25 1.69 -40.44
C ASP A 295 33.13 0.95 -39.70
N GLU A 296 32.99 -0.29 -40.12
CA GLU A 296 32.03 -1.31 -39.73
C GLU A 296 32.61 -2.12 -38.55
N ILE A 297 31.72 -2.65 -37.70
CA ILE A 297 31.92 -3.80 -36.78
C ILE A 297 32.78 -3.54 -35.51
N GLU A 298 32.22 -3.76 -34.30
CA GLU A 298 32.51 -4.93 -33.43
C GLU A 298 31.77 -4.83 -32.07
N MET A 299 31.26 -5.98 -31.63
CA MET A 299 30.95 -6.25 -30.22
C MET A 299 32.26 -6.40 -29.47
N ASP A 300 32.40 -5.84 -28.26
CA ASP A 300 32.84 -6.57 -27.06
C ASP A 300 33.11 -5.62 -25.87
N ASP A 301 32.85 -6.17 -24.69
CA ASP A 301 33.48 -5.90 -23.40
C ASP A 301 33.43 -4.48 -22.80
N MET A 302 32.48 -4.30 -21.88
CA MET A 302 32.85 -3.77 -20.58
C MET A 302 32.42 -4.76 -19.49
N ASP A 303 33.34 -5.67 -19.21
CA ASP A 303 33.53 -6.25 -17.89
C ASP A 303 33.44 -5.17 -16.81
N PHE A 304 32.63 -5.43 -15.79
CA PHE A 304 32.90 -4.86 -14.46
C PHE A 304 33.17 -6.03 -13.53
N GLU A 305 34.45 -6.20 -13.22
CA GLU A 305 34.98 -7.13 -12.25
C GLU A 305 34.22 -7.05 -10.93
N MET A 306 33.77 -8.21 -10.44
CA MET A 306 33.38 -8.39 -9.05
C MET A 306 34.63 -8.23 -8.17
N HIS A 307 34.77 -7.08 -7.51
CA HIS A 307 35.59 -7.01 -6.33
C HIS A 307 34.83 -7.63 -5.15
N GLU A 308 35.27 -8.83 -4.76
CA GLU A 308 35.20 -9.27 -3.37
C GLU A 308 35.74 -8.15 -2.47
N GLN A 309 35.01 -7.81 -1.41
CA GLN A 309 35.64 -7.22 -0.24
C GLN A 309 35.02 -7.72 1.07
N PRO A 310 35.84 -7.78 2.13
CA PRO A 310 35.85 -8.86 3.10
C PRO A 310 35.30 -8.43 4.48
N SER A 311 35.33 -9.38 5.40
CA SER A 311 34.95 -9.26 6.81
C SER A 311 35.55 -8.07 7.59
N ALA A 312 34.69 -7.43 8.37
CA ALA A 312 34.86 -6.90 9.74
C ALA A 312 36.05 -5.98 10.14
N ALA A 313 35.64 -4.79 10.62
CA ALA A 313 36.10 -4.05 11.81
C ALA A 313 37.28 -3.04 11.76
N VAL A 314 37.00 -1.87 12.36
CA VAL A 314 37.84 -0.90 13.12
C VAL A 314 38.05 0.51 12.52
N SER A 315 37.47 1.49 13.24
CA SER A 315 37.80 2.91 13.47
C SER A 315 38.05 3.90 12.32
N GLY A 316 37.25 4.97 12.29
CA GLY A 316 37.56 6.25 11.65
C GLY A 316 36.30 7.12 11.48
N ALA A 317 36.31 8.33 12.06
CA ALA A 317 35.17 9.26 12.05
C ALA A 317 34.77 9.75 10.64
N PRO A 318 33.51 10.17 10.40
CA PRO A 318 33.07 10.59 9.07
C PRO A 318 33.40 12.05 8.79
N ALA A 319 33.93 12.31 7.59
CA ALA A 319 34.09 13.64 7.01
C ALA A 319 32.84 14.03 6.19
N GLU A 320 32.47 15.32 6.28
CA GLU A 320 31.30 15.94 5.63
C GLU A 320 31.39 15.99 4.09
N PRO A 321 30.28 15.86 3.34
CA PRO A 321 30.26 16.11 1.90
C PRO A 321 29.98 17.57 1.56
N GLN A 322 30.85 18.15 0.74
CA GLN A 322 30.77 19.50 0.19
C GLN A 322 29.60 19.66 -0.80
N SER A 323 28.93 20.81 -0.72
CA SER A 323 27.80 21.25 -1.54
C SER A 323 28.23 21.82 -2.90
N GLY A 324 27.66 21.28 -3.98
CA GLY A 324 27.69 21.89 -5.31
C GLY A 324 26.40 22.66 -5.57
N ASN A 325 26.50 23.99 -5.73
CA ASN A 325 25.41 24.92 -5.98
C ASN A 325 24.72 24.71 -7.34
N LEU A 326 23.39 24.53 -7.33
CA LEU A 326 22.51 24.87 -8.45
C LEU A 326 21.41 25.80 -7.93
N SER A 327 21.57 27.10 -8.19
CA SER A 327 20.61 28.15 -7.82
C SER A 327 19.51 28.26 -8.87
N PHE A 328 18.26 27.91 -8.52
CA PHE A 328 17.07 28.39 -9.22
C PHE A 328 16.42 29.47 -8.35
N GLU A 329 16.39 30.71 -8.84
CA GLU A 329 15.73 31.82 -8.15
C GLU A 329 14.20 31.59 -8.12
N ALA A 330 13.62 31.62 -6.91
CA ALA A 330 12.18 31.59 -6.73
C ALA A 330 11.54 32.95 -7.13
N PRO A 331 10.34 32.97 -7.72
CA PRO A 331 9.63 34.19 -8.08
C PRO A 331 9.40 35.12 -6.88
N SER A 332 9.49 36.42 -7.13
CA SER A 332 9.48 37.54 -6.16
C SER A 332 8.30 37.55 -5.17
N ALA A 333 7.19 36.90 -5.47
CA ALA A 333 6.02 36.77 -4.59
C ALA A 333 6.27 35.87 -3.37
N LEU A 334 7.16 34.88 -3.46
CA LEU A 334 7.50 34.00 -2.33
C LEU A 334 8.46 34.70 -1.35
N LYS A 335 9.31 35.60 -1.85
CA LYS A 335 10.31 36.34 -1.07
C LYS A 335 9.66 37.34 -0.09
N SER A 336 8.54 37.95 -0.48
CA SER A 336 7.79 38.87 0.39
C SER A 336 6.98 38.16 1.48
N MET A 337 6.52 36.93 1.23
CA MET A 337 5.83 36.12 2.23
C MET A 337 6.81 35.52 3.27
N LEU A 338 8.01 35.13 2.85
CA LEU A 338 9.04 34.57 3.74
C LEU A 338 9.74 35.62 4.61
N GLN A 339 9.82 36.88 4.18
CA GLN A 339 10.43 37.96 4.96
C GLN A 339 9.59 38.43 6.16
N ASN A 340 8.29 38.11 6.20
CA ASN A 340 7.36 38.56 7.23
C ASN A 340 6.98 37.48 8.26
N ALA A 341 7.58 36.28 8.20
CA ALA A 341 7.40 35.25 9.20
C ALA A 341 8.46 35.40 10.30
N ASN A 342 8.05 35.87 11.48
CA ASN A 342 8.93 35.86 12.66
C ASN A 342 9.34 34.42 12.99
N PRO A 343 10.63 34.12 13.21
CA PRO A 343 11.07 32.81 13.65
C PRO A 343 10.56 32.55 15.07
N PHE A 344 9.81 31.47 15.26
CA PHE A 344 9.49 30.98 16.59
C PHE A 344 10.77 30.37 17.17
N GLU A 345 11.30 30.95 18.25
CA GLU A 345 12.47 30.43 18.97
C GLU A 345 12.22 29.00 19.43
N ALA A 346 12.91 28.04 18.82
CA ALA A 346 12.98 26.68 19.31
C ALA A 346 13.94 26.64 20.51
N LYS A 347 13.37 26.42 21.69
CA LYS A 347 14.15 26.12 22.90
C LYS A 347 14.80 24.74 22.72
N GLU A 348 16.12 24.69 22.68
CA GLU A 348 16.88 23.44 22.63
C GLU A 348 16.51 22.54 23.82
N ILE A 349 16.01 21.35 23.53
CA ILE A 349 15.88 20.26 24.50
C ILE A 349 16.89 19.19 24.12
N GLU A 350 17.70 18.86 25.12
CA GLU A 350 18.85 17.95 25.12
C GLU A 350 18.51 16.56 24.52
N VAL A 351 19.30 16.15 23.54
CA VAL A 351 19.19 14.89 22.81
C VAL A 351 19.70 13.74 23.67
N LYS A 352 18.80 12.90 24.19
CA LYS A 352 19.11 11.51 24.58
C LYS A 352 17.95 10.58 24.20
N GLN A 353 18.28 9.58 23.37
CA GLN A 353 17.47 8.42 22.94
C GLN A 353 16.22 8.72 22.10
N ALA A 354 16.39 8.94 20.79
CA ALA A 354 15.30 8.83 19.81
C ALA A 354 15.78 8.55 18.35
N GLU A 355 16.89 7.83 18.14
CA GLU A 355 17.43 7.55 16.80
C GLU A 355 17.24 6.10 16.30
N SER A 356 16.49 5.24 17.00
CA SER A 356 16.27 3.84 16.57
C SER A 356 14.86 3.51 16.08
N LEU A 357 14.05 4.49 15.70
CA LEU A 357 12.71 4.25 15.15
C LEU A 357 12.50 5.01 13.83
N LYS A 358 13.40 4.78 12.87
CA LYS A 358 13.03 4.89 11.44
C LYS A 358 12.37 3.57 11.05
N ALA A 359 11.09 3.44 11.41
CA ALA A 359 10.22 2.45 10.80
C ALA A 359 9.68 3.07 9.49
N ASP A 360 10.26 2.62 8.38
CA ASP A 360 9.74 2.84 7.04
C ASP A 360 8.32 2.26 6.93
N TYR A 361 7.32 3.13 6.80
CA TYR A 361 6.04 2.79 6.19
C TYR A 361 5.51 4.02 5.47
N PRO A 362 5.21 3.91 4.16
CA PRO A 362 3.79 3.80 3.77
C PRO A 362 3.56 3.18 2.37
N GLN A 363 3.05 1.95 2.30
CA GLN A 363 2.30 1.45 1.14
C GLN A 363 1.11 0.62 1.66
N ILE A 364 0.11 1.30 2.21
CA ILE A 364 -1.16 0.67 2.58
C ILE A 364 -2.16 1.03 1.49
N MET A 365 -2.09 0.34 0.34
CA MET A 365 -3.23 0.05 -0.55
C MET A 365 -2.93 -1.01 -1.64
N ASP A 366 -1.67 -1.45 -1.85
CA ASP A 366 -1.34 -2.44 -2.90
C ASP A 366 -1.32 -3.92 -2.44
N ASN A 367 -1.61 -4.20 -1.15
CA ASN A 367 -1.31 -5.49 -0.52
C ASN A 367 -2.21 -6.69 -0.89
N GLU A 368 -3.18 -6.56 -1.80
CA GLU A 368 -3.87 -7.76 -2.34
C GLU A 368 -3.26 -8.25 -3.67
N MET A 369 -2.44 -7.43 -4.33
CA MET A 369 -1.74 -7.77 -5.57
C MET A 369 -0.21 -7.77 -5.42
N SER A 370 0.29 -7.50 -4.20
CA SER A 370 1.72 -7.55 -3.89
C SER A 370 2.26 -8.96 -4.13
N LYS A 371 3.20 -9.08 -5.07
CA LYS A 371 3.96 -10.32 -5.24
C LYS A 371 4.98 -10.55 -4.11
N THR A 372 5.25 -9.56 -3.26
CA THR A 372 6.18 -9.66 -2.13
C THR A 372 5.44 -9.87 -0.81
N LEU A 373 6.13 -10.46 0.17
CA LEU A 373 5.56 -10.69 1.51
C LEU A 373 5.17 -9.38 2.20
N THR A 374 3.98 -9.39 2.81
CA THR A 374 3.45 -8.25 3.54
C THR A 374 3.29 -8.56 5.04
N GLU A 375 3.11 -7.52 5.84
CA GLU A 375 2.76 -7.59 7.26
C GLU A 375 1.56 -8.52 7.53
N LYS A 376 0.56 -8.49 6.63
CA LYS A 376 -0.63 -9.35 6.73
C LYS A 376 -0.30 -10.82 6.54
N ASP A 377 0.71 -11.13 5.74
CA ASP A 377 1.09 -12.51 5.43
C ASP A 377 1.84 -13.14 6.60
N PHE A 378 2.64 -12.36 7.34
CA PHE A 378 3.24 -12.79 8.60
C PHE A 378 2.17 -13.09 9.66
N ALA A 379 1.16 -12.21 9.80
CA ALA A 379 0.05 -12.46 10.71
C ALA A 379 -0.73 -13.74 10.35
N LYS A 380 -1.03 -13.95 9.06
CA LYS A 380 -1.67 -15.20 8.58
C LYS A 380 -0.82 -16.44 8.85
N ALA A 381 0.50 -16.34 8.71
CA ALA A 381 1.42 -17.43 9.00
C ALA A 381 1.36 -17.84 10.48
N VAL A 382 1.34 -16.86 11.38
CA VAL A 382 1.16 -17.07 12.82
C VAL A 382 -0.17 -17.74 13.11
N ASP A 383 -1.28 -17.24 12.55
CA ASP A 383 -2.61 -17.82 12.72
C ASP A 383 -2.64 -19.28 12.22
N THR A 384 -2.04 -19.56 11.06
CA THR A 384 -1.97 -20.91 10.46
C THR A 384 -1.21 -21.88 11.37
N LEU A 385 -0.10 -21.45 11.94
CA LEU A 385 0.69 -22.26 12.86
C LEU A 385 -0.04 -22.51 14.18
N LEU A 386 -0.75 -21.50 14.69
CA LEU A 386 -1.57 -21.60 15.89
C LEU A 386 -2.72 -22.60 15.72
N GLU A 387 -3.41 -22.57 14.57
CA GLU A 387 -4.45 -23.56 14.23
C GLU A 387 -3.91 -24.99 14.16
N GLN A 388 -2.62 -25.16 13.84
CA GLN A 388 -1.91 -26.45 13.84
C GLN A 388 -1.36 -26.83 15.23
N GLY A 389 -1.56 -26.00 16.25
CA GLY A 389 -1.14 -26.24 17.63
C GLY A 389 0.26 -25.72 17.98
N TYR A 390 0.87 -24.92 17.12
CA TYR A 390 2.18 -24.32 17.34
C TYR A 390 2.06 -22.85 17.76
N ILE A 391 2.68 -22.49 18.87
CA ILE A 391 2.65 -21.11 19.37
C ILE A 391 3.93 -20.41 18.92
N VAL A 392 3.86 -19.74 17.77
CA VAL A 392 5.02 -19.07 17.15
C VAL A 392 4.75 -17.57 17.09
N GLN A 393 5.68 -16.76 17.63
CA GLN A 393 5.56 -15.31 17.59
C GLN A 393 5.87 -14.77 16.19
N GLU A 394 5.25 -13.66 15.82
CA GLU A 394 5.50 -13.02 14.53
C GLU A 394 6.98 -12.64 14.34
N ALA A 395 7.65 -12.21 15.42
CA ALA A 395 9.09 -11.92 15.44
C ALA A 395 9.94 -13.13 15.01
N VAL A 396 9.52 -14.36 15.34
CA VAL A 396 10.20 -15.59 14.91
C VAL A 396 10.08 -15.76 13.41
N ILE A 397 8.88 -15.58 12.85
CA ILE A 397 8.67 -15.69 11.40
C ILE A 397 9.50 -14.65 10.65
N ARG A 398 9.52 -13.40 11.13
CA ARG A 398 10.35 -12.32 10.55
C ARG A 398 11.84 -12.64 10.61
N ALA A 399 12.33 -13.14 11.75
CA ALA A 399 13.72 -13.52 11.92
C ALA A 399 14.15 -14.62 10.94
N VAL A 400 13.31 -15.64 10.81
CA VAL A 400 13.51 -16.75 9.87
C VAL A 400 13.47 -16.26 8.43
N VAL A 401 12.50 -15.42 8.06
CA VAL A 401 12.43 -14.83 6.72
C VAL A 401 13.67 -13.99 6.42
N GLU A 402 14.16 -13.19 7.37
CA GLU A 402 15.35 -12.37 7.16
C GLU A 402 16.61 -13.21 6.93
N VAL A 403 16.79 -14.28 7.73
CA VAL A 403 18.05 -15.05 7.73
C VAL A 403 18.05 -16.18 6.70
N GLU A 404 16.91 -16.85 6.50
CA GLU A 404 16.79 -17.99 5.58
C GLU A 404 16.43 -17.57 4.15
N SER A 405 16.11 -16.29 3.92
CA SER A 405 15.93 -15.76 2.56
C SER A 405 17.19 -15.10 2.03
N SER A 406 17.41 -15.23 0.72
CA SER A 406 18.46 -14.50 -0.01
C SER A 406 17.96 -13.13 -0.53
N GLY A 407 17.05 -12.49 0.20
CA GLY A 407 16.35 -11.27 -0.23
C GLY A 407 15.05 -11.58 -0.98
N SER A 408 14.86 -10.97 -2.16
CA SER A 408 13.68 -11.21 -2.99
C SER A 408 13.61 -12.66 -3.49
N GLY A 409 12.44 -13.28 -3.36
CA GLY A 409 12.10 -14.58 -3.95
C GLY A 409 11.71 -14.51 -5.41
N LEU A 410 11.67 -13.31 -6.00
CA LEU A 410 11.35 -13.05 -7.40
C LEU A 410 12.51 -12.33 -8.09
N LEU A 411 12.71 -12.65 -9.37
CA LEU A 411 13.60 -11.94 -10.27
C LEU A 411 12.96 -10.62 -10.73
N ASP A 412 13.76 -9.72 -11.32
CA ASP A 412 13.29 -8.41 -11.81
C ASP A 412 12.23 -8.50 -12.92
N ASP A 413 12.14 -9.64 -13.61
CA ASP A 413 11.10 -9.90 -14.62
C ASP A 413 9.81 -10.50 -14.02
N GLY A 414 9.75 -10.66 -12.70
CA GLY A 414 8.59 -11.12 -11.96
C GLY A 414 8.44 -12.64 -11.87
N ARG A 415 9.39 -13.43 -12.40
CA ARG A 415 9.46 -14.89 -12.23
C ARG A 415 10.09 -15.26 -10.88
N ALA A 416 9.81 -16.47 -10.39
CA ALA A 416 10.44 -17.00 -9.19
C ALA A 416 11.96 -17.08 -9.33
N LYS A 417 12.68 -16.78 -8.25
CA LYS A 417 14.10 -17.05 -8.20
C LYS A 417 14.32 -18.55 -8.14
N ILE A 418 15.04 -19.11 -9.11
CA ILE A 418 15.30 -20.55 -9.16
C ILE A 418 16.78 -20.88 -9.14
N LEU A 419 17.09 -22.10 -8.72
CA LEU A 419 18.39 -22.74 -8.92
C LEU A 419 18.18 -24.16 -9.42
N PHE A 420 18.66 -24.46 -10.63
CA PHE A 420 18.48 -25.77 -11.25
C PHE A 420 19.64 -26.74 -10.93
N GLU A 421 19.30 -27.91 -10.42
CA GLU A 421 20.23 -28.94 -9.96
C GLU A 421 20.31 -30.13 -10.93
N GLY A 422 21.26 -30.11 -11.86
CA GLY A 422 21.37 -31.16 -12.89
C GLY A 422 21.62 -32.58 -12.35
N HIS A 423 22.22 -32.69 -11.17
CA HIS A 423 22.41 -33.97 -10.47
C HIS A 423 21.10 -34.52 -9.86
N LYS A 424 20.19 -33.65 -9.46
CA LYS A 424 18.82 -34.03 -9.08
C LYS A 424 18.03 -34.44 -10.31
N PHE A 425 18.25 -33.77 -11.44
CA PHE A 425 17.61 -34.13 -12.70
C PHE A 425 18.02 -35.53 -13.17
N TRP A 426 19.31 -35.86 -13.05
CA TRP A 426 19.79 -37.23 -13.25
C TRP A 426 19.06 -38.26 -12.38
N HIS A 427 18.86 -37.96 -11.10
CA HIS A 427 18.13 -38.83 -10.17
C HIS A 427 16.66 -39.00 -10.59
N TRP A 428 15.95 -37.89 -10.84
CA TRP A 428 14.51 -37.92 -11.15
C TRP A 428 14.20 -38.52 -12.53
N LEU A 429 15.11 -38.43 -13.51
CA LEU A 429 14.99 -39.17 -14.77
C LEU A 429 15.06 -40.68 -14.56
N LYS A 430 15.96 -41.17 -13.68
CA LYS A 430 16.01 -42.60 -13.32
C LYS A 430 14.69 -43.04 -12.67
N GLN A 431 14.12 -42.22 -11.78
CA GLN A 431 12.82 -42.50 -11.16
C GLN A 431 11.67 -42.52 -12.17
N ALA A 432 11.75 -41.68 -13.21
CA ALA A 432 10.81 -41.67 -14.32
C ALA A 432 11.01 -42.84 -15.32
N GLY A 433 11.94 -43.78 -15.04
CA GLY A 433 12.24 -44.92 -15.91
C GLY A 433 13.05 -44.58 -17.15
N LYS A 434 13.63 -43.37 -17.22
CA LYS A 434 14.51 -42.92 -18.30
C LYS A 434 15.97 -43.17 -17.91
N ASN A 435 16.82 -43.57 -18.85
CA ASN A 435 18.26 -43.69 -18.62
C ASN A 435 18.95 -42.34 -18.89
N PRO A 436 19.46 -41.63 -17.87
CA PRO A 436 20.07 -40.31 -18.07
C PRO A 436 21.33 -40.37 -18.95
N ALA A 437 22.09 -41.47 -18.89
CA ALA A 437 23.35 -41.63 -19.61
C ALA A 437 23.17 -41.46 -21.14
N ASP A 438 22.02 -41.87 -21.66
CA ASP A 438 21.70 -41.78 -23.10
C ASP A 438 21.35 -40.34 -23.53
N LEU A 439 21.00 -39.48 -22.57
CA LEU A 439 20.53 -38.11 -22.79
C LEU A 439 21.59 -37.04 -22.50
N VAL A 440 22.78 -37.41 -22.03
CA VAL A 440 23.84 -36.46 -21.66
C VAL A 440 24.33 -35.65 -22.85
N LYS A 441 24.44 -36.28 -24.03
CA LYS A 441 25.01 -35.66 -25.21
C LYS A 441 24.17 -34.45 -25.64
N GLY A 442 24.75 -33.25 -25.55
CA GLY A 442 24.09 -31.98 -25.83
C GLY A 442 23.30 -31.38 -24.65
N ASN A 443 23.28 -32.04 -23.50
CA ASN A 443 22.61 -31.63 -22.26
C ASN A 443 23.57 -31.59 -21.05
N GLU A 444 24.87 -31.44 -21.30
CA GLU A 444 25.93 -31.51 -20.28
C GLU A 444 25.78 -30.45 -19.19
N ASP A 445 25.15 -29.31 -19.52
CA ASP A 445 24.88 -28.20 -18.61
C ASP A 445 23.67 -28.44 -17.67
N ILE A 446 22.83 -29.41 -17.99
CA ILE A 446 21.61 -29.73 -17.23
C ILE A 446 21.59 -31.17 -16.70
N LEU A 447 22.53 -32.02 -17.11
CA LEU A 447 22.51 -33.44 -16.79
C LEU A 447 23.90 -33.98 -16.45
N TYR A 448 24.12 -34.28 -15.17
CA TYR A 448 25.39 -34.79 -14.65
C TYR A 448 25.17 -35.62 -13.39
N GLU A 449 25.93 -36.70 -13.18
CA GLU A 449 25.67 -37.64 -12.06
C GLU A 449 26.14 -37.11 -10.70
N LYS A 450 27.24 -36.35 -10.67
CA LYS A 450 27.83 -35.82 -9.43
C LYS A 450 27.53 -34.33 -9.30
N TRP A 451 27.20 -33.90 -8.09
CA TRP A 451 26.98 -32.48 -7.81
C TRP A 451 28.19 -31.62 -8.21
N THR A 452 27.93 -30.51 -8.90
CA THR A 452 28.91 -29.53 -9.33
C THR A 452 28.24 -28.16 -9.49
N ARG A 453 29.01 -27.09 -9.23
CA ARG A 453 28.59 -25.70 -9.44
C ARG A 453 28.95 -25.15 -10.82
N ALA A 454 29.75 -25.89 -11.60
CA ALA A 454 30.35 -25.38 -12.85
C ALA A 454 29.32 -24.96 -13.91
N HIS A 455 28.09 -25.46 -13.82
CA HIS A 455 27.04 -25.20 -14.81
C HIS A 455 26.00 -24.17 -14.36
N TYR A 456 26.14 -23.62 -13.15
CA TYR A 456 25.22 -22.59 -12.66
C TYR A 456 25.45 -21.29 -13.42
N LYS A 457 24.37 -20.76 -13.98
CA LYS A 457 24.34 -19.45 -14.65
C LYS A 457 23.86 -18.36 -13.70
N GLY A 458 22.99 -18.72 -12.75
CA GLY A 458 22.37 -17.78 -11.83
C GLY A 458 21.32 -16.88 -12.49
N GLY A 459 20.47 -16.28 -11.67
CA GLY A 459 19.44 -15.34 -12.11
C GLY A 459 18.56 -15.90 -13.24
N LYS A 460 18.39 -15.12 -14.31
CA LYS A 460 17.53 -15.49 -15.45
C LYS A 460 18.05 -16.68 -16.25
N GLY A 461 19.37 -16.91 -16.28
CA GLY A 461 19.98 -17.99 -17.06
C GLY A 461 19.63 -19.39 -16.54
N GLU A 462 19.19 -19.51 -15.28
CA GLU A 462 18.68 -20.78 -14.73
C GLU A 462 17.38 -21.23 -15.41
N TYR A 463 16.56 -20.30 -15.90
CA TYR A 463 15.34 -20.65 -16.64
C TYR A 463 15.64 -21.29 -17.99
N ASP A 464 16.74 -20.93 -18.66
CA ASP A 464 17.13 -21.58 -19.91
C ASP A 464 17.47 -23.06 -19.66
N ARG A 465 18.18 -23.32 -18.56
CA ARG A 465 18.52 -24.68 -18.10
C ARG A 465 17.25 -25.46 -17.74
N LEU A 466 16.35 -24.85 -16.98
CA LEU A 466 15.08 -25.46 -16.60
C LEU A 466 14.22 -25.78 -17.83
N GLN A 467 14.04 -24.85 -18.76
CA GLN A 467 13.24 -25.06 -19.98
C GLN A 467 13.83 -26.17 -20.86
N LYS A 468 15.16 -26.22 -20.98
CA LYS A 468 15.85 -27.32 -21.67
C LYS A 468 15.56 -28.68 -21.01
N ALA A 469 15.54 -28.74 -19.68
CA ALA A 469 15.19 -29.95 -18.93
C ALA A 469 13.70 -30.31 -19.06
N MET A 470 12.80 -29.31 -19.03
CA MET A 470 11.35 -29.51 -19.17
C MET A 470 10.97 -30.13 -20.53
N ASN A 471 11.74 -29.87 -21.58
CA ASN A 471 11.58 -30.50 -22.89
C ASN A 471 11.87 -32.01 -22.88
N ILE A 472 12.64 -32.51 -21.92
CA ILE A 472 12.95 -33.93 -21.76
C ILE A 472 11.92 -34.60 -20.83
N ASP A 473 11.72 -34.00 -19.65
CA ASP A 473 10.75 -34.45 -18.66
C ASP A 473 10.36 -33.30 -17.72
N LYS A 474 9.13 -32.79 -17.88
CA LYS A 474 8.64 -31.63 -17.14
C LYS A 474 8.64 -31.85 -15.62
N LYS A 475 8.12 -32.99 -15.15
CA LYS A 475 8.01 -33.29 -13.72
C LYS A 475 9.39 -33.43 -13.09
N ALA A 476 10.28 -34.21 -13.71
CA ALA A 476 11.64 -34.38 -13.21
C ALA A 476 12.41 -33.05 -13.21
N ALA A 477 12.20 -32.18 -14.21
CA ALA A 477 12.82 -30.87 -14.28
C ALA A 477 12.38 -29.95 -13.13
N ILE A 478 11.07 -29.82 -12.90
CA ILE A 478 10.51 -28.99 -11.81
C ILE A 478 11.00 -29.49 -10.44
N TYR A 479 11.04 -30.82 -10.24
CA TYR A 479 11.52 -31.42 -8.99
C TYR A 479 13.00 -31.19 -8.73
N SER A 480 13.76 -30.92 -9.79
CA SER A 480 15.20 -30.70 -9.74
C SER A 480 15.58 -29.22 -9.62
N ALA A 481 14.61 -28.32 -9.43
CA ALA A 481 14.87 -26.91 -9.20
C ALA A 481 14.45 -26.50 -7.78
N SER A 482 15.24 -25.64 -7.16
CA SER A 482 14.89 -24.91 -5.93
C SER A 482 14.13 -23.64 -6.29
N TRP A 483 13.07 -23.32 -5.55
CA TRP A 483 12.12 -22.26 -5.90
C TRP A 483 12.00 -21.17 -4.84
N GLY A 484 11.93 -19.94 -5.31
CA GLY A 484 11.43 -18.80 -4.56
C GLY A 484 12.32 -18.34 -3.42
N LYS A 485 11.71 -17.62 -2.48
CA LYS A 485 12.36 -16.91 -1.39
C LYS A 485 13.20 -17.80 -0.47
N PHE A 486 12.70 -19.01 -0.20
CA PHE A 486 13.29 -20.00 0.71
C PHE A 486 14.04 -21.13 -0.01
N GLN A 487 14.18 -21.03 -1.34
CA GLN A 487 14.88 -22.01 -2.17
C GLN A 487 14.46 -23.46 -1.90
N ILE A 488 13.14 -23.70 -1.82
CA ILE A 488 12.60 -25.04 -1.56
C ILE A 488 12.67 -25.86 -2.83
N LEU A 489 13.33 -27.02 -2.75
CA LEU A 489 13.46 -27.94 -3.88
C LEU A 489 12.10 -28.54 -4.25
N GLY A 490 11.76 -28.54 -5.55
CA GLY A 490 10.46 -28.98 -6.05
C GLY A 490 10.11 -30.44 -5.70
N GLU A 491 11.11 -31.30 -5.52
CA GLU A 491 10.93 -32.69 -5.07
C GLU A 491 10.18 -32.80 -3.73
N ASN A 492 10.18 -31.74 -2.93
CA ASN A 492 9.49 -31.73 -1.65
C ASN A 492 7.96 -31.85 -1.77
N LEU A 493 7.37 -31.68 -2.97
CA LEU A 493 5.97 -31.99 -3.24
C LEU A 493 5.64 -33.48 -2.97
N GLU A 494 6.63 -34.38 -3.08
CA GLU A 494 6.49 -35.79 -2.70
C GLU A 494 6.95 -36.09 -1.26
N HIS A 495 7.49 -35.09 -0.57
CA HIS A 495 8.08 -35.22 0.76
C HIS A 495 7.47 -34.22 1.76
N TYR A 496 8.23 -33.19 2.16
CA TYR A 496 7.89 -32.31 3.28
C TYR A 496 6.73 -31.35 2.98
N ILE A 497 6.52 -30.93 1.73
CA ILE A 497 5.44 -30.01 1.39
C ILE A 497 4.23 -30.71 0.75
N LYS A 498 4.10 -32.03 0.94
CA LYS A 498 2.98 -32.81 0.38
C LYS A 498 1.60 -32.29 0.81
N SER A 499 1.50 -31.71 2.01
CA SER A 499 0.27 -31.06 2.51
C SER A 499 -0.16 -29.84 1.68
N ARG A 500 0.72 -29.32 0.82
CA ARG A 500 0.41 -28.23 -0.11
C ARG A 500 -0.32 -28.73 -1.35
N LEU A 501 -0.37 -30.03 -1.63
CA LEU A 501 -1.19 -30.59 -2.69
C LEU A 501 -2.67 -30.59 -2.26
N PHE A 502 -3.56 -30.26 -3.19
CA PHE A 502 -5.00 -30.22 -2.92
C PHE A 502 -5.55 -31.62 -2.62
N ASP A 503 -6.20 -31.79 -1.46
CA ASP A 503 -6.91 -33.01 -1.09
C ASP A 503 -8.41 -32.71 -1.06
N PRO A 504 -9.22 -33.32 -1.94
CA PRO A 504 -10.66 -33.09 -1.99
C PRO A 504 -11.38 -33.55 -0.71
N ASN A 505 -10.77 -34.39 0.12
CA ASN A 505 -11.37 -34.86 1.37
C ASN A 505 -11.05 -33.96 2.57
N ASN A 506 -10.19 -32.96 2.40
CA ASN A 506 -9.82 -32.05 3.48
C ASN A 506 -10.70 -30.79 3.46
N GLU A 507 -11.46 -30.57 4.54
CA GLU A 507 -12.38 -29.42 4.65
C GLU A 507 -11.68 -28.06 4.54
N LEU A 508 -10.42 -27.94 4.99
CA LEU A 508 -9.65 -26.70 4.87
C LEU A 508 -9.27 -26.43 3.42
N HIS A 509 -8.92 -27.47 2.67
CA HIS A 509 -8.57 -27.36 1.25
C HIS A 509 -9.80 -26.95 0.44
N GLN A 510 -10.99 -27.50 0.76
CA GLN A 510 -12.24 -27.09 0.11
C GLN A 510 -12.63 -25.63 0.39
N LYS A 511 -12.34 -25.12 1.59
CA LYS A 511 -12.66 -23.72 1.97
C LYS A 511 -11.76 -22.70 1.26
N ALA A 512 -10.52 -23.06 0.95
CA ALA A 512 -9.54 -22.17 0.33
C ALA A 512 -8.68 -22.90 -0.73
N PRO A 513 -9.29 -23.37 -1.84
CA PRO A 513 -8.62 -24.22 -2.82
C PRO A 513 -7.42 -23.55 -3.50
N ASP A 514 -7.45 -22.23 -3.65
CA ASP A 514 -6.39 -21.47 -4.34
C ASP A 514 -5.06 -21.49 -3.59
N LEU A 515 -5.08 -21.74 -2.27
CA LEU A 515 -3.85 -21.82 -1.45
C LEU A 515 -3.08 -23.12 -1.65
N TYR A 516 -3.64 -24.11 -2.34
CA TYR A 516 -3.06 -25.44 -2.56
C TYR A 516 -2.78 -25.70 -4.03
N TYR A 517 -1.89 -26.63 -4.33
CA TYR A 517 -1.49 -27.01 -5.68
C TYR A 517 -2.35 -28.16 -6.18
N LYS A 518 -2.96 -28.00 -7.36
CA LYS A 518 -3.68 -29.10 -8.02
C LYS A 518 -2.74 -30.21 -8.44
N ASP A 519 -1.60 -29.82 -9.00
CA ASP A 519 -0.56 -30.69 -9.52
C ASP A 519 0.79 -29.95 -9.57
N VAL A 520 1.79 -30.58 -10.20
CA VAL A 520 3.13 -30.02 -10.34
C VAL A 520 3.17 -28.80 -11.27
N ASP A 521 2.22 -28.70 -12.20
CA ASP A 521 2.13 -27.57 -13.13
C ASP A 521 1.55 -26.34 -12.41
N ASP A 522 0.50 -26.54 -11.61
CA ASP A 522 -0.07 -25.48 -10.76
C ASP A 522 0.93 -25.01 -9.69
N PHE A 523 1.80 -25.89 -9.19
CA PHE A 523 2.94 -25.48 -8.37
C PHE A 523 3.87 -24.53 -9.13
N TYR A 524 4.34 -24.93 -10.32
CA TYR A 524 5.22 -24.11 -11.16
C TYR A 524 4.62 -22.72 -11.43
N ASP A 525 3.34 -22.67 -11.84
CA ASP A 525 2.67 -21.40 -12.15
C ASP A 525 2.51 -20.50 -10.91
N LYS A 526 2.23 -21.09 -9.73
CA LYS A 526 2.05 -20.33 -8.49
C LYS A 526 3.34 -19.80 -7.88
N GLN A 527 4.50 -20.40 -8.18
CA GLN A 527 5.78 -19.85 -7.72
C GLN A 527 6.05 -18.45 -8.28
N ASP A 528 5.58 -18.14 -9.50
CA ASP A 528 5.72 -16.82 -10.12
C ASP A 528 4.69 -15.79 -9.61
N ASN A 529 3.65 -16.24 -8.90
CA ASN A 529 2.53 -15.38 -8.52
C ASN A 529 2.81 -14.51 -7.30
N SER A 530 3.33 -15.08 -6.21
CA SER A 530 3.61 -14.34 -4.98
C SER A 530 4.57 -15.09 -4.05
N GLU A 531 5.43 -14.34 -3.36
CA GLU A 531 6.25 -14.83 -2.26
C GLU A 531 5.40 -15.44 -1.12
N TYR A 532 4.11 -15.12 -1.04
CA TYR A 532 3.21 -15.75 -0.07
C TYR A 532 3.12 -17.27 -0.28
N TYR A 533 3.12 -17.75 -1.53
CA TYR A 533 3.18 -19.19 -1.81
C TYR A 533 4.50 -19.80 -1.31
N HIS A 534 5.62 -19.08 -1.45
CA HIS A 534 6.92 -19.52 -0.94
C HIS A 534 6.91 -19.63 0.58
N LEU A 535 6.26 -18.69 1.28
CA LEU A 535 6.09 -18.72 2.74
C LEU A 535 5.22 -19.89 3.20
N LEU A 536 4.12 -20.17 2.48
CA LEU A 536 3.27 -21.31 2.81
C LEU A 536 3.99 -22.66 2.59
N ASP A 537 4.79 -22.77 1.54
CA ASP A 537 5.64 -23.95 1.30
C ASP A 537 6.68 -24.11 2.41
N PHE A 538 7.28 -23.00 2.85
CA PHE A 538 8.21 -22.99 3.98
C PHE A 538 7.53 -23.45 5.28
N ILE A 539 6.33 -22.94 5.58
CA ILE A 539 5.54 -23.36 6.74
C ILE A 539 5.28 -24.87 6.69
N ALA A 540 4.79 -25.38 5.56
CA ALA A 540 4.55 -26.81 5.39
C ALA A 540 5.82 -27.65 5.58
N LEU A 541 6.97 -27.14 5.16
CA LEU A 541 8.26 -27.81 5.35
C LEU A 541 8.65 -27.87 6.84
N ILE A 542 8.56 -26.77 7.58
CA ILE A 542 8.99 -26.74 8.99
C ILE A 542 8.03 -27.50 9.92
N THR A 543 6.77 -27.69 9.53
CA THR A 543 5.80 -28.49 10.31
C THR A 543 5.90 -29.99 10.04
N THR A 544 6.58 -30.41 8.97
CA THR A 544 6.69 -31.83 8.59
C THR A 544 8.11 -32.38 8.68
N LYS A 545 9.12 -31.57 8.34
CA LYS A 545 10.52 -31.97 8.45
C LYS A 545 10.85 -32.10 9.93
N THR A 546 11.46 -33.22 10.31
CA THR A 546 11.78 -33.52 11.70
C THR A 546 13.28 -33.62 11.93
N VAL A 547 13.70 -33.29 13.15
CA VAL A 547 15.04 -33.59 13.65
C VAL A 547 14.91 -34.24 15.03
N LYS A 548 15.87 -35.08 15.39
CA LYS A 548 15.84 -35.77 16.69
C LYS A 548 16.22 -34.80 17.81
N ASN A 549 15.42 -34.78 18.87
CA ASN A 549 15.74 -34.12 20.12
C ASN A 549 16.84 -34.89 20.89
N GLU A 550 17.23 -34.41 22.07
CA GLU A 550 18.26 -35.03 22.91
C GLU A 550 17.87 -36.45 23.36
N ASP A 551 16.57 -36.71 23.55
CA ASP A 551 16.03 -38.04 23.88
C ASP A 551 15.92 -38.98 22.67
N GLY A 552 16.30 -38.54 21.47
CA GLY A 552 16.23 -39.31 20.24
C GLY A 552 14.87 -39.34 19.55
N MET A 553 13.87 -38.62 20.07
CA MET A 553 12.53 -38.48 19.50
C MET A 553 12.54 -37.49 18.33
N ALA A 554 11.92 -37.86 17.20
CA ALA A 554 11.82 -37.00 16.03
C ALA A 554 10.74 -35.92 16.24
N MET A 555 11.15 -34.66 16.18
CA MET A 555 10.29 -33.50 16.40
C MET A 555 10.26 -32.62 15.14
N PRO A 556 9.09 -32.12 14.71
CA PRO A 556 9.02 -31.11 13.66
C PRO A 556 9.91 -29.90 13.94
N LEU A 557 10.49 -29.30 12.91
CA LEU A 557 11.38 -28.15 13.09
C LEU A 557 10.69 -26.98 13.78
N VAL A 558 9.41 -26.76 13.50
CA VAL A 558 8.60 -25.71 14.14
C VAL A 558 8.52 -25.85 15.66
N ASN A 559 8.69 -27.05 16.23
CA ASN A 559 8.67 -27.23 17.69
C ASN A 559 9.83 -26.49 18.37
N TYR A 560 10.97 -26.34 17.70
CA TYR A 560 12.11 -25.56 18.21
C TYR A 560 11.90 -24.05 18.09
N LEU A 561 10.86 -23.64 17.37
CA LEU A 561 10.44 -22.25 17.18
C LEU A 561 9.13 -21.92 17.92
N SER A 562 8.57 -22.89 18.65
CA SER A 562 7.26 -22.78 19.29
C SER A 562 7.43 -22.64 20.80
N GLY A 563 6.85 -21.60 21.39
CA GLY A 563 6.91 -21.34 22.82
C GLY A 563 6.36 -19.97 23.21
N ASN A 564 5.87 -19.86 24.45
CA ASN A 564 5.43 -18.59 25.02
C ASN A 564 6.60 -17.76 25.57
N ASP A 565 7.70 -18.42 25.92
CA ASP A 565 8.90 -17.79 26.47
C ASP A 565 10.03 -17.89 25.43
N PRO A 566 10.70 -16.77 25.08
CA PRO A 566 11.91 -16.76 24.24
C PRO A 566 12.98 -17.78 24.65
N SER A 567 13.06 -18.14 25.94
CA SER A 567 14.00 -19.15 26.46
C SER A 567 13.73 -20.57 25.94
N GLN A 568 12.54 -20.83 25.41
CA GLN A 568 12.13 -22.11 24.84
C GLN A 568 12.53 -22.29 23.37
N LEU A 569 12.98 -21.21 22.71
CA LEU A 569 13.36 -21.22 21.30
C LEU A 569 14.77 -21.79 21.13
N ASP A 570 14.89 -22.89 20.38
CA ASP A 570 16.16 -23.56 20.10
C ASP A 570 16.61 -23.32 18.65
N TRP A 571 17.29 -22.18 18.49
CA TRP A 571 17.83 -21.75 17.20
C TRP A 571 18.92 -22.68 16.66
N ASP A 572 19.64 -23.38 17.53
CA ASP A 572 20.72 -24.30 17.15
C ASP A 572 20.15 -25.55 16.49
N LYS A 573 19.14 -26.18 17.11
CA LYS A 573 18.43 -27.34 16.53
C LYS A 573 17.64 -26.98 15.29
N PHE A 574 16.96 -25.83 15.28
CA PHE A 574 16.26 -25.38 14.10
C PHE A 574 17.22 -25.17 12.92
N ALA A 575 18.31 -24.42 13.13
CA ALA A 575 19.30 -24.15 12.09
C ALA A 575 19.96 -25.44 11.59
N TYR A 576 20.31 -26.37 12.49
CA TYR A 576 20.81 -27.68 12.10
C TYR A 576 19.81 -28.48 11.26
N GLY A 577 18.54 -28.49 11.66
CA GLY A 577 17.48 -29.22 10.95
C GLY A 577 17.15 -28.63 9.59
N TYR A 578 17.19 -27.30 9.45
CA TYR A 578 16.90 -26.62 8.19
C TYR A 578 18.11 -26.60 7.25
N ASN A 579 19.25 -26.07 7.70
CA ASN A 579 20.47 -25.83 6.92
C ASN A 579 21.44 -27.03 6.89
N GLY A 580 21.25 -28.03 7.75
CA GLY A 580 22.08 -29.23 7.82
C GLY A 580 23.36 -29.04 8.65
N LYS A 581 24.26 -30.04 8.60
CA LYS A 581 25.45 -30.14 9.48
C LYS A 581 26.41 -28.94 9.42
N GLY A 582 26.46 -28.25 8.27
CA GLY A 582 27.35 -27.09 8.06
C GLY A 582 26.80 -25.75 8.58
N TYR A 583 25.64 -25.73 9.26
CA TYR A 583 25.01 -24.47 9.66
C TYR A 583 25.89 -23.58 10.55
N LYS A 584 26.74 -24.17 11.40
CA LYS A 584 27.65 -23.43 12.30
C LYS A 584 28.73 -22.66 11.55
N GLU A 585 29.19 -23.16 10.40
CA GLU A 585 30.20 -22.47 9.58
C GLU A 585 29.67 -21.11 9.09
N ASN A 586 28.36 -21.00 8.90
CA ASN A 586 27.67 -19.79 8.45
C ASN A 586 26.95 -19.02 9.57
N ASN A 587 27.08 -19.47 10.82
CA ASN A 587 26.48 -18.90 12.03
C ASN A 587 24.95 -18.71 11.94
N TYR A 588 24.22 -19.64 11.31
CA TYR A 588 22.77 -19.51 11.12
C TYR A 588 22.00 -19.39 12.43
N ASP A 589 22.33 -20.22 13.42
CA ASP A 589 21.78 -20.20 14.78
C ASP A 589 21.88 -18.82 15.43
N THR A 590 23.07 -18.22 15.37
CA THR A 590 23.34 -16.92 16.00
C THR A 590 22.68 -15.79 15.22
N LYS A 591 22.63 -15.88 13.88
CA LYS A 591 21.94 -14.90 13.03
C LYS A 591 20.44 -14.90 13.30
N LEU A 592 19.81 -16.08 13.36
CA LEU A 592 18.39 -16.24 13.67
C LEU A 592 18.05 -15.65 15.03
N LYS A 593 18.83 -15.99 16.06
CA LYS A 593 18.63 -15.45 17.41
C LYS A 593 18.73 -13.92 17.44
N ARG A 594 19.78 -13.35 16.82
CA ARG A 594 19.95 -11.88 16.76
C ARG A 594 18.83 -11.21 15.97
N ALA A 595 18.36 -11.82 14.88
CA ALA A 595 17.26 -11.28 14.10
C ALA A 595 15.97 -11.27 14.93
N TYR A 596 15.70 -12.37 15.64
CA TYR A 596 14.57 -12.46 16.57
C TYR A 596 14.63 -11.38 17.66
N GLU A 597 15.79 -11.17 18.28
CA GLU A 597 16.01 -10.12 19.29
C GLU A 597 15.77 -8.69 18.75
N ARG A 598 15.91 -8.45 17.44
CA ARG A 598 15.59 -7.15 16.84
C ARG A 598 14.09 -6.96 16.56
N PHE A 599 13.36 -8.04 16.33
CA PHE A 599 11.93 -8.01 16.03
C PHE A 599 11.04 -8.18 17.28
N SER A 600 11.62 -8.57 18.41
CA SER A 600 10.95 -8.69 19.72
C SER A 600 11.01 -7.37 20.47
#